data_AF-A0A1H3UMQ8-F1
#
_entry.id   AF-A0A1H3UMQ8-F1
#
_cell.length_a   1.000
_cell.length_b   1.000
_cell.length_c   1.000
_cell.angle_alpha   90.00
_cell.angle_beta   90.00
_cell.angle_gamma   90.00
#
_symmetry.space_group_name_H-M   'P 1'
#
loop_
_entity.id
_entity.type
_entity.pdbx_description
1 polymer ?
#
loop_
_entity_poly.entity_id
_entity_poly.type
_entity_poly.pdbx_seq_one_letter_code
_entity_poly.pdbx_strand_id
1 'polypeptide(L)'
;MMEQGMKYHISPDAKGYFNGAETLTVIRRSGSIVQFSLGEGKTKGYGSMPLEHLFYLLKRSELTEAMNKRQQLALSEDTEQIS
;
A
#
# COMPACT_ATOMS: atom_id res chain seq x y z
N MET A 1 -9.14 5.54 -5.22
CA MET A 1 -9.45 4.25 -5.87
C MET A 1 -8.32 3.28 -5.53
N MET A 2 -8.60 1.98 -5.42
CA MET A 2 -7.54 0.97 -5.27
C MET A 2 -7.45 0.13 -6.54
N GLU A 3 -6.27 0.12 -7.14
CA GLU A 3 -6.00 -0.47 -8.44
C GLU A 3 -5.01 -1.63 -8.31
N GLN A 4 -5.11 -2.57 -9.25
CA GLN A 4 -4.13 -3.63 -9.38
C GLN A 4 -2.75 -3.02 -9.66
N GLY A 5 -1.73 -3.54 -8.98
CA GLY A 5 -0.35 -3.06 -9.08
C GLY A 5 0.00 -1.95 -8.09
N MET A 6 -0.95 -1.43 -7.31
CA MET A 6 -0.62 -0.50 -6.23
C MET A 6 0.26 -1.20 -5.19
N LYS A 7 1.40 -0.58 -4.90
CA LYS A 7 2.39 -1.05 -3.94
C LYS A 7 2.32 -0.17 -2.69
N TYR A 8 2.44 -0.80 -1.54
CA TYR A 8 2.44 -0.16 -0.23
C TYR A 8 3.69 -0.58 0.55
N HIS A 9 4.27 0.35 1.30
CA HIS A 9 5.27 0.06 2.31
C HIS A 9 4.60 -0.35 3.62
N ILE A 10 5.14 -1.38 4.26
CA ILE A 10 4.70 -1.88 5.55
C ILE A 10 5.54 -1.21 6.63
N SER A 11 4.89 -0.57 7.61
CA SER A 11 5.60 0.05 8.72
C SER A 11 6.34 -1.01 9.56
N PRO A 12 7.47 -0.65 10.22
CA PRO A 12 8.21 -1.60 11.06
C PRO A 12 7.34 -2.30 12.11
N ASP A 13 6.41 -1.59 12.71
CA ASP A 13 5.51 -2.10 13.76
C ASP A 13 4.45 -3.07 13.20
N ALA A 14 4.08 -2.92 11.92
CA ALA A 14 3.11 -3.79 11.25
C ALA A 14 3.73 -5.04 10.62
N LYS A 15 5.08 -5.12 10.51
CA LYS A 15 5.78 -6.26 9.88
C LYS A 15 5.39 -7.62 10.49
N GLY A 16 5.04 -7.66 11.78
CA GLY A 16 4.58 -8.87 12.46
C GLY A 16 3.32 -9.48 11.83
N TYR A 17 2.40 -8.65 11.31
CA TYR A 17 1.18 -9.12 10.64
C TYR A 17 1.44 -9.65 9.22
N PHE A 18 2.59 -9.31 8.65
CA PHE A 18 2.95 -9.60 7.26
C PHE A 18 4.20 -10.49 7.15
N ASN A 19 4.42 -11.38 8.12
CA ASN A 19 5.54 -12.34 8.12
C ASN A 19 6.93 -11.69 7.92
N GLY A 20 7.10 -10.45 8.36
CA GLY A 20 8.33 -9.69 8.19
C GLY A 20 8.57 -9.13 6.79
N ALA A 21 7.55 -9.12 5.92
CA ALA A 21 7.62 -8.47 4.62
C ALA A 21 7.67 -6.94 4.77
N GLU A 22 8.28 -6.28 3.79
CA GLU A 22 8.46 -4.83 3.77
C GLU A 22 7.46 -4.13 2.86
N THR A 23 6.89 -4.87 1.92
CA THR A 23 5.94 -4.31 0.96
C THR A 23 4.77 -5.23 0.69
N LEU A 24 3.63 -4.61 0.41
CA LEU A 24 2.40 -5.24 -0.01
C LEU A 24 2.02 -4.71 -1.39
N THR A 25 1.80 -5.60 -2.36
CA THR A 25 1.37 -5.22 -3.71
C THR A 25 0.01 -5.81 -3.99
N VAL A 26 -0.94 -4.95 -4.37
CA VAL A 26 -2.30 -5.39 -4.74
C VAL A 26 -2.24 -6.15 -6.06
N ILE A 27 -2.70 -7.40 -6.04
CA ILE A 27 -2.76 -8.26 -7.23
C ILE A 27 -4.10 -8.09 -7.92
N ARG A 28 -5.20 -8.13 -7.15
CA ARG A 28 -6.55 -7.92 -7.68
C ARG A 28 -7.51 -7.56 -6.57
N ARG A 29 -8.61 -6.93 -6.96
CA ARG A 29 -9.78 -6.71 -6.11
C ARG A 29 -10.96 -7.50 -6.67
N SER A 30 -11.66 -8.24 -5.82
CA SER A 30 -12.89 -8.94 -6.17
C SER A 30 -13.96 -8.56 -5.15
N GLY A 31 -14.91 -7.71 -5.55
CA GLY A 31 -15.91 -7.14 -4.66
C GLY A 31 -15.29 -6.37 -3.49
N SER A 32 -15.52 -6.86 -2.28
CA SER A 32 -15.01 -6.32 -1.02
C SER A 32 -13.71 -6.97 -0.55
N ILE A 33 -13.11 -7.89 -1.30
CA ILE A 33 -11.85 -8.55 -0.95
C ILE A 33 -10.72 -8.03 -1.84
N VAL A 34 -9.59 -7.73 -1.22
CA VAL A 34 -8.33 -7.40 -1.88
C VAL A 34 -7.37 -8.57 -1.73
N GLN A 35 -6.83 -9.03 -2.84
CA GLN A 35 -5.74 -10.00 -2.87
C GLN A 35 -4.43 -9.29 -3.13
N PHE A 36 -3.39 -9.70 -2.43
CA PHE A 36 -2.09 -9.05 -2.45
C PHE A 36 -0.95 -10.07 -2.39
N SER A 37 0.21 -9.66 -2.88
CA SER A 37 1.49 -10.32 -2.60
C SER A 37 2.26 -9.52 -1.58
N LEU A 38 3.06 -10.23 -0.80
CA LEU A 38 4.07 -9.68 0.08
C LEU A 38 5.43 -9.83 -0.60
N GLY A 39 6.15 -8.72 -0.70
CA GLY A 39 7.45 -8.62 -1.35
C GLY A 39 8.42 -7.83 -0.51
N GLU A 40 9.72 -8.03 -0.80
CA GLU A 40 10.84 -7.41 -0.08
C GLU A 40 10.90 -7.81 1.42
N GLY A 41 12.09 -8.08 1.97
CA GLY A 41 12.27 -8.62 3.32
C GLY A 41 12.51 -10.14 3.39
N LYS A 42 12.26 -10.75 4.57
CA LYS A 42 12.66 -12.14 4.87
C LYS A 42 11.79 -13.20 4.21
N THR A 43 10.55 -12.88 3.85
CA THR A 43 9.58 -13.85 3.31
C THR A 43 8.81 -13.26 2.13
N LYS A 44 8.47 -14.12 1.17
CA LYS A 44 7.52 -13.80 0.08
C LYS A 44 6.23 -14.55 0.37
N GLY A 45 5.09 -13.94 0.05
CA GLY A 45 3.80 -14.55 0.35
C GLY A 45 2.65 -13.97 -0.44
N TYR A 46 1.49 -14.61 -0.30
CA TYR A 46 0.22 -14.17 -0.87
C TYR A 46 -0.82 -14.14 0.23
N GLY A 47 -1.72 -13.17 0.14
CA GLY A 47 -2.79 -13.03 1.11
C GLY A 47 -4.02 -12.38 0.50
N SER A 48 -5.09 -12.40 1.28
CA SER A 48 -6.31 -11.69 0.96
C SER A 48 -6.89 -11.09 2.24
N MET A 49 -7.42 -9.89 2.14
CA MET A 49 -8.09 -9.22 3.25
C MET A 49 -9.33 -8.46 2.76
N PRO A 50 -10.27 -8.13 3.66
CA PRO A 50 -11.33 -7.18 3.33
C PRO A 50 -10.74 -5.83 2.94
N LEU A 51 -11.35 -5.19 1.96
CA LEU A 51 -11.00 -3.83 1.50
C LEU A 51 -11.07 -2.82 2.65
N GLU A 52 -12.06 -2.97 3.53
CA GLU A 52 -12.20 -2.14 4.73
C GLU A 52 -11.01 -2.30 5.68
N HIS A 53 -10.48 -3.51 5.82
CA HIS A 53 -9.30 -3.76 6.64
C HIS A 53 -8.07 -3.09 6.05
N LEU A 54 -7.91 -3.14 4.73
CA LEU A 54 -6.82 -2.44 4.05
C LEU A 54 -6.90 -0.91 4.28
N PHE A 55 -8.10 -0.33 4.20
CA PHE A 55 -8.31 1.09 4.53
C PHE A 55 -8.05 1.41 6.00
N TYR A 56 -8.40 0.51 6.92
CA TYR A 56 -8.09 0.66 8.33
C TYR A 56 -6.57 0.71 8.57
N LEU A 57 -5.80 -0.16 7.93
CA LEU A 57 -4.33 -0.18 8.02
C LEU A 57 -3.71 1.11 7.46
N LEU A 58 -4.23 1.63 6.34
CA LEU A 58 -3.80 2.91 5.77
C LEU A 58 -4.08 4.08 6.72
N LYS A 59 -5.27 4.12 7.33
CA LYS A 59 -5.62 5.17 8.32
C LYS A 59 -4.72 5.16 9.55
N ARG A 60 -4.18 4.00 9.92
CA ARG A 60 -3.25 3.84 11.04
C ARG A 60 -1.78 4.02 10.65
N SER A 61 -1.51 4.36 9.39
CA SER A 61 -0.15 4.47 8.85
C SER A 61 0.68 3.19 9.01
N GLU A 62 0.00 2.04 9.13
CA GLU A 62 0.62 0.71 9.13
C GLU A 62 0.98 0.28 7.69
N LEU A 63 0.25 0.84 6.73
CA LEU A 63 0.58 0.83 5.31
C LEU A 63 0.68 2.26 4.80
N THR A 64 1.63 2.52 3.92
CA THR A 64 1.77 3.80 3.21
C THR A 64 1.95 3.52 1.73
N GLU A 65 1.33 4.33 0.86
CA GLU A 65 1.48 4.15 -0.59
C GLU A 65 2.96 4.32 -0.98
N ALA A 66 3.51 3.31 -1.68
CA ALA A 66 4.83 3.41 -2.28
C ALA A 66 4.68 4.33 -3.50
N MET A 67 4.86 5.63 -3.25
CA MET A 67 4.63 6.68 -4.22
C MET A 67 5.45 6.41 -5.49
N ASN A 68 4.76 6.26 -6.63
CA ASN A 68 5.44 6.19 -7.92
C ASN A 68 6.02 7.58 -8.21
N LYS A 69 7.28 7.67 -8.65
CA LYS A 69 7.97 8.94 -8.95
C LYS A 69 7.17 9.92 -9.85
N ARG A 70 6.24 9.41 -10.68
CA ARG A 70 5.31 10.23 -11.49
C ARG A 70 4.25 10.98 -10.68
N GLN A 71 3.78 10.45 -9.55
CA GLN A 71 2.78 11.09 -8.70
C GLN A 71 3.39 12.17 -7.80
N GLN A 72 4.67 12.07 -7.45
CA GLN A 72 5.38 13.15 -6.74
C GLN A 72 5.48 14.42 -7.59
N LEU A 73 5.72 14.29 -8.89
CA LEU A 73 5.85 15.43 -9.79
C LEU A 73 4.52 16.18 -9.99
N ALA A 74 3.38 15.46 -9.99
CA ALA A 74 2.06 16.07 -10.12
C ALA A 74 1.59 16.82 -8.86
N LEU A 75 2.07 16.42 -7.67
CA LEU A 75 1.75 17.10 -6.41
C LEU A 75 2.62 18.35 -6.15
N SER A 76 3.77 18.46 -6.83
CA SER A 76 4.64 19.64 -6.75
C SER A 76 4.18 20.82 -7.60
N GLU A 77 3.31 20.61 -8.59
CA GLU A 77 2.81 21.69 -9.47
C GLU A 77 1.62 22.47 -8.87
N ASP A 78 0.94 21.94 -7.85
CA ASP A 78 -0.23 22.60 -7.22
C ASP A 78 0.11 23.49 -6.01
N THR A 79 1.40 23.63 -5.64
CA THR A 79 1.84 24.43 -4.47
C THR A 79 2.56 25.76 -4.78
N GLU A 80 2.46 26.29 -6.00
CA GLU A 80 2.95 27.65 -6.33
C GLU A 80 1.89 28.57 -6.97
N GLN A 81 0.68 28.62 -6.40
CA GLN A 81 -0.15 29.83 -6.48
C GLN A 81 -0.69 30.20 -5.10
N ILE A 82 0.12 30.93 -4.35
CA ILE A 82 -0.38 31.90 -3.38
C ILE A 82 0.27 33.23 -3.76
N SER A 83 -0.59 34.24 -3.85
CA SER A 83 -0.49 35.55 -4.52
C SER A 83 0.69 36.43 -4.15
#